data_AF-A0A967WSH8-F1
#
_entry.id   AF-A0A967WSH8-F1
#
_cell.length_a   1.000
_cell.length_b   1.000
_cell.length_c   1.000
_cell.angle_alpha   90.00
_cell.angle_beta   90.00
_cell.angle_gamma   90.00
#
_symmetry.space_group_name_H-M   'P 1'
#
loop_
_entity.id
_entity.type
_entity.pdbx_description
1 polymer ?
#
loop_
_entity_poly.entity_id
_entity_poly.type
_entity_poly.pdbx_seq_one_letter_code
_entity_poly.pdbx_strand_id
1 'polypeptide(L)' 'ANVLARFSHLECPVLAVINKVDRMDDPDQLLPHIEWLSQQYPFTEIVPVSALRSRNLDRLEMAIRQHLPEGSHHF' A
#
# COMPACT_ATOMS: atom_id res chain seq x y z
N ALA A 1 18.32 5.41 -6.55
CA ALA A 1 17.35 6.46 -6.90
C ALA A 1 16.19 6.41 -5.91
N ASN A 2 15.80 7.53 -5.30
CA ASN A 2 14.67 7.59 -4.37
C ASN A 2 13.36 7.48 -5.17
N VAL A 3 12.61 6.39 -5.01
CA VAL A 3 11.36 6.15 -5.76
C VAL A 3 10.30 7.20 -5.43
N LEU A 4 10.25 7.67 -4.18
CA LEU A 4 9.28 8.69 -3.74
C LEU A 4 9.47 10.04 -4.42
N ALA A 5 10.71 10.38 -4.82
CA ALA A 5 10.97 11.62 -5.55
C ALA A 5 10.26 11.68 -6.91
N ARG A 6 9.82 10.53 -7.44
CA ARG A 6 9.05 10.46 -8.70
C ARG A 6 7.56 10.75 -8.49
N PHE A 7 7.09 10.84 -7.25
CA PHE A 7 5.67 11.00 -6.92
C PHE A 7 5.22 12.46 -6.89
N SER A 8 6.14 13.42 -7.02
CA SER A 8 5.86 14.86 -6.92
C SER A 8 4.89 15.41 -7.97
N HIS A 9 4.69 14.70 -9.08
CA HIS A 9 3.81 15.10 -10.18
C HIS A 9 2.59 14.17 -10.32
N LEU A 10 2.36 13.26 -9.37
CA LEU A 10 1.21 12.36 -9.42
C LEU A 10 -0.02 13.08 -8.87
N GLU A 11 -1.10 13.06 -9.64
CA GLU A 11 -2.42 13.59 -9.25
C GLU A 11 -3.40 12.46 -8.88
N CYS A 12 -2.90 11.23 -8.71
CA CYS A 12 -3.70 10.04 -8.42
C CYS A 12 -3.48 9.55 -6.97
N PRO A 13 -4.45 8.79 -6.41
CA PRO A 13 -4.27 8.13 -5.12
C PRO A 13 -3.06 7.18 -5.15
N VAL A 14 -2.27 7.20 -4.08
CA VAL A 14 -1.09 6.33 -3.94
C VAL A 14 -1.24 5.47 -2.69
N LEU A 15 -1.28 4.16 -2.87
CA LEU A 15 -1.29 3.19 -1.79
C LEU A 15 0.12 2.66 -1.56
N ALA A 16 0.58 2.63 -0.31
CA ALA A 16 1.81 1.94 0.07
C ALA A 16 1.47 0.51 0.47
N VAL A 17 2.04 -0.47 -0.22
CA VAL A 17 1.82 -1.89 0.09
C VAL A 17 3.08 -2.49 0.67
N ILE A 18 3.05 -2.84 1.96
CA ILE A 18 4.20 -3.48 2.62
C ILE A 18 4.05 -4.98 2.49
N ASN A 19 4.79 -5.59 1.58
CA ASN A 19 4.69 -7.03 1.30
C ASN A 19 5.65 -7.87 2.18
N LYS A 20 5.43 -9.18 2.22
CA LYS A 20 6.23 -10.19 2.93
C LYS A 20 6.14 -10.11 4.46
N VAL A 21 5.03 -9.63 5.00
CA VAL A 21 4.82 -9.56 6.46
C VAL A 21 4.79 -10.93 7.14
N ASP A 22 4.72 -12.02 6.37
CA ASP A 22 4.89 -13.40 6.87
C ASP A 22 6.31 -13.72 7.34
N ARG A 23 7.30 -12.89 7.02
CA ARG A 23 8.69 -13.06 7.48
C ARG A 23 8.98 -12.46 8.84
N MET A 24 7.99 -11.81 9.43
CA MET A 24 8.10 -11.20 10.74
C MET A 24 7.41 -12.08 11.76
N ASP A 25 8.10 -12.35 12.86
CA ASP A 25 7.55 -13.15 13.96
C ASP A 25 6.48 -12.36 14.74
N ASP A 26 6.65 -11.04 14.84
CA ASP A 26 5.75 -10.13 15.54
C ASP A 26 5.24 -9.02 14.60
N PRO A 27 3.93 -8.97 14.31
CA PRO A 27 3.30 -7.91 13.51
C PRO A 27 3.47 -6.50 14.10
N ASP A 28 3.58 -6.35 15.42
CA ASP A 28 3.65 -5.04 16.08
C ASP A 28 4.97 -4.32 15.78
N GLN A 29 6.01 -5.08 15.40
CA GLN A 29 7.28 -4.52 14.92
C GLN A 29 7.13 -3.72 13.62
N LEU A 30 6.00 -3.84 12.93
CA LEU A 30 5.72 -3.05 11.74
C LEU A 30 5.23 -1.64 12.04
N LEU A 31 4.71 -1.39 13.25
CA LEU A 31 4.12 -0.10 13.61
C LEU A 31 5.10 1.06 13.42
N PRO A 32 6.37 0.99 13.87
CA PRO A 32 7.33 2.07 13.63
C PRO A 32 7.64 2.28 12.15
N HIS A 33 7.60 1.22 11.33
CA HIS A 33 7.85 1.33 9.89
C HIS A 33 6.67 1.97 9.15
N ILE A 34 5.44 1.65 9.55
CA ILE A 34 4.22 2.29 9.05
C ILE A 34 4.23 3.77 9.40
N GLU A 35 4.55 4.12 10.64
CA GLU A 35 4.66 5.51 11.08
C GLU A 35 5.72 6.26 10.27
N TRP A 36 6.92 5.66 10.11
CA TRP A 36 7.97 6.26 9.28
C TRP A 36 7.53 6.48 7.83
N LEU A 37 6.88 5.50 7.20
CA LEU A 37 6.34 5.62 5.83
C LEU A 37 5.29 6.74 5.72
N SER A 38 4.40 6.85 6.71
CA SER A 38 3.37 7.90 6.74
C SER A 38 3.96 9.32 6.76
N GLN A 39 5.19 9.48 7.28
CA GLN A 39 5.92 10.75 7.28
C GLN A 39 6.66 11.03 5.96
N GLN A 40 6.91 10.00 5.12
CA GLN A 40 7.65 10.18 3.87
C GLN A 40 6.79 10.70 2.72
N TYR A 41 5.50 10.35 2.71
CA TYR A 41 4.57 10.74 1.65
C TYR A 41 3.13 10.64 2.17
N PRO A 42 2.20 11.52 1.74
CA PRO A 42 0.78 11.43 2.09
C PRO A 42 0.11 10.29 1.31
N PHE A 43 0.45 9.04 1.67
CA PHE A 43 -0.20 7.87 1.12
C PHE A 43 -1.69 7.86 1.47
N THR A 44 -2.53 7.51 0.50
CA THR A 44 -3.97 7.34 0.71
C THR A 44 -4.24 6.23 1.73
N GLU A 45 -3.47 5.15 1.65
CA GLU A 45 -3.51 4.06 2.61
C GLU A 45 -2.17 3.31 2.64
N ILE A 46 -1.80 2.77 3.81
CA ILE A 46 -0.66 1.87 3.99
C ILE A 46 -1.19 0.48 4.34
N VAL A 47 -0.99 -0.50 3.45
CA VAL A 47 -1.58 -1.84 3.56
C VAL A 47 -0.48 -2.90 3.74
N PRO A 48 -0.35 -3.51 4.93
CA PRO A 48 0.57 -4.63 5.14
C PRO A 48 -0.02 -5.92 4.59
N VAL A 49 0.72 -6.65 3.75
CA VAL A 49 0.24 -7.88 3.09
C VAL A 49 1.30 -8.98 3.09
N SER A 50 0.82 -10.22 2.99
CA SER A 50 1.66 -11.32 2.51
C SER A 50 1.03 -11.89 1.25
N ALA A 51 1.56 -11.49 0.09
CA ALA A 51 1.11 -12.05 -1.18
C ALA A 51 1.36 -13.56 -1.26
N LEU A 52 2.45 -14.04 -0.66
CA LEU A 52 2.79 -15.48 -0.65
C LEU A 52 1.82 -16.31 0.18
N ARG A 53 1.29 -15.74 1.27
CA ARG A 53 0.35 -16.42 2.18
C ARG A 53 -1.10 -15.96 1.99
N SER A 54 -1.39 -15.20 0.95
CA SER A 54 -2.69 -14.60 0.69
C SER A 54 -3.30 -13.87 1.89
N ARG A 55 -2.48 -13.19 2.69
CA ARG A 55 -2.92 -12.43 3.88
C ARG A 55 -3.17 -10.98 3.53
N ASN A 56 -4.33 -10.48 3.96
CA ASN A 56 -4.76 -9.08 3.84
C ASN A 56 -4.89 -8.58 2.38
N LEU A 57 -4.99 -9.50 1.41
CA LEU A 57 -5.18 -9.15 0.00
C LEU A 57 -6.61 -8.65 -0.29
N ASP A 58 -7.58 -9.12 0.49
CA ASP A 58 -8.96 -8.63 0.51
C ASP A 58 -9.04 -7.14 0.89
N ARG A 59 -8.29 -6.72 1.92
CA ARG A 59 -8.21 -5.30 2.30
C ARG A 59 -7.57 -4.46 1.20
N LEU A 60 -6.51 -4.97 0.58
CA LEU A 60 -5.85 -4.32 -0.54
C LEU A 60 -6.80 -4.18 -1.74
N GLU A 61 -7.52 -5.24 -2.09
CA GLU A 61 -8.51 -5.21 -3.18
C GLU A 61 -9.60 -4.19 -2.90
N MET A 62 -10.14 -4.16 -1.69
CA MET A 62 -11.15 -3.18 -1.28
C MET A 62 -10.61 -1.74 -1.38
N ALA A 63 -9.38 -1.51 -0.93
CA ALA A 63 -8.75 -0.18 -0.99
C ALA A 63 -8.59 0.29 -2.45
N ILE A 64 -8.19 -0.61 -3.35
CA ILE A 64 -8.08 -0.32 -4.78
C ILE A 64 -9.46 -0.02 -5.37
N ARG A 65 -10.47 -0.86 -5.09
CA ARG A 65 -11.84 -0.68 -5.61
C ARG A 65 -12.46 0.65 -5.20
N GLN A 66 -12.21 1.11 -3.97
CA GLN A 66 -12.72 2.40 -3.48
C GLN A 66 -12.16 3.61 -4.24
N HIS A 67 -10.99 3.47 -4.87
CA HIS A 67 -10.31 4.55 -5.58
C HIS A 67 -10.29 4.35 -7.10
N LEU A 68 -10.92 3.27 -7.59
CA LEU A 68 -11.02 3.00 -9.01
C LEU A 68 -12.09 3.94 -9.61
N PRO A 69 -11.75 4.76 -10.61
CA PRO A 69 -12.73 5.62 -11.26
C PRO A 69 -13.74 4.79 -12.04
N GLU A 70 -14.96 5.32 -12.19
CA GLU A 70 -15.94 4.74 -13.09
C GLU A 70 -15.43 4.81 -14.54
N GLY A 71 -15.64 3.72 -15.27
CA GLY A 71 -15.20 3.61 -16.66
C GLY A 71 -15.63 2.29 -17.28
N SER A 72 -15.55 2.23 -18.61
CA SER A 72 -15.84 1.00 -19.34
C SER A 72 -14.78 -0.05 -19.04
N HIS A 73 -15.22 -1.30 -18.89
CA HIS A 73 -14.31 -2.43 -18.79
C HIS A 73 -13.53 -2.60 -20.11
N HIS A 74 -12.20 -2.49 -20.04
CA HIS A 74 -11.35 -2.56 -21.23
C HIS A 74 -10.91 -3.99 -21.59
N PHE A 75 -10.78 -4.90 -20.62
CA PHE A 75 -10.22 -6.26 -20.81
C PHE A 75 -10.94 -7.32 -19.98
#